data_AF-A0A3D9SVC1-F1
#
_entry.id   AF-A0A3D9SVC1-F1
#
_cell.length_a   1.000
_cell.length_b   1.000
_cell.length_c   1.000
_cell.angle_alpha   90.00
_cell.angle_beta   90.00
_cell.angle_gamma   90.00
#
_symmetry.space_group_name_H-M   'P 1'
#
loop_
_entity.id
_entity.type
_entity.pdbx_description
1 polymer ?
#
loop_
_entity_poly.entity_id
_entity_poly.type
_entity_poly.pdbx_seq_one_letter_code
_entity_poly.pdbx_strand_id
1 'polypeptide(L)'
;MRRHLWGSLAIVLTLGGCGALPSPEDRAADSAQEKAGRVLKALYGHGRVWTAQDMGHRASELDDVDVMKVSGETTHDGGVRVVIRVEGSAGGDSWGSPEVITVRRCYELTFNSETDWEDTPDQVTCPKGTPLKFAPWPKTPELPSQARLRKALPRVPKGGTVNETKVRQAVTDLRLDPAIRAEYLTLGNVVGLSLTVKPYLDTALDCVLARITPGKTDVFTPAARIQRMPGEGGCSPGNAISPMPPPH
;
A
#
# COMPACT_ATOMS: atom_id res chain seq x y z
N MET A 1 75.00 27.80 -47.71
CA MET A 1 75.17 26.42 -48.26
C MET A 1 75.31 25.46 -47.09
N ARG A 2 74.65 24.29 -47.16
CA ARG A 2 74.69 23.13 -46.22
C ARG A 2 74.00 23.34 -44.85
N ARG A 3 73.33 22.38 -44.19
CA ARG A 3 72.67 21.09 -44.51
C ARG A 3 72.14 20.52 -43.15
N HIS A 4 71.01 19.79 -43.18
CA HIS A 4 70.51 18.79 -42.19
C HIS A 4 69.90 19.26 -40.85
N LEU A 5 68.59 19.04 -40.56
CA LEU A 5 67.83 17.79 -40.21
C LEU A 5 67.97 17.39 -38.74
N TRP A 6 66.87 17.52 -37.97
CA TRP A 6 66.38 16.71 -36.82
C TRP A 6 65.38 17.61 -36.04
N GLY A 7 64.08 17.35 -35.93
CA GLY A 7 63.37 16.08 -35.88
C GLY A 7 63.24 15.64 -34.42
N SER A 8 62.27 16.19 -33.68
CA SER A 8 61.79 15.61 -32.40
C SER A 8 60.34 16.04 -32.18
N LEU A 9 59.47 15.24 -32.78
CA LEU A 9 58.04 15.15 -32.57
C LEU A 9 57.80 14.67 -31.13
N ALA A 10 57.32 15.54 -30.24
CA ALA A 10 56.88 15.12 -28.92
C ALA A 10 55.55 14.36 -29.06
N ILE A 11 55.63 13.03 -28.97
CA ILE A 11 54.49 12.12 -28.95
C ILE A 11 53.69 12.38 -27.67
N VAL A 12 52.46 12.87 -27.86
CA VAL A 12 51.43 12.92 -26.82
C VAL A 12 51.01 11.48 -26.52
N LEU A 13 51.41 10.97 -25.36
CA LEU A 13 50.90 9.72 -24.79
C LEU A 13 49.46 9.97 -24.31
N THR A 14 48.49 9.73 -25.18
CA THR A 14 47.10 9.52 -24.75
C THR A 14 47.04 8.17 -24.02
N LEU A 15 46.96 8.22 -22.68
CA LEU A 15 46.52 7.11 -21.85
C LEU A 15 45.06 6.80 -22.22
N GLY A 16 44.86 5.94 -23.23
CA GLY A 16 43.57 5.33 -23.50
C GLY A 16 43.22 4.42 -22.34
N GLY A 17 42.37 4.90 -21.43
CA GLY A 17 41.69 4.04 -20.47
C GLY A 17 40.90 3.00 -21.24
N CYS A 18 41.34 1.74 -21.20
CA CYS A 18 40.58 0.60 -21.68
C CYS A 18 39.38 0.40 -20.75
N GLY A 19 38.30 1.14 -20.96
CA GLY A 19 37.00 0.80 -20.41
C GLY A 19 36.47 -0.40 -21.20
N ALA A 20 36.69 -1.61 -20.69
CA ALA A 20 36.02 -2.80 -21.21
C ALA A 20 34.51 -2.55 -21.14
N LEU A 21 33.81 -2.71 -22.26
CA LEU A 21 32.35 -2.62 -22.27
C LEU A 21 31.80 -3.73 -21.35
N PRO A 22 30.75 -3.45 -20.55
CA PRO A 22 30.17 -4.43 -19.63
C PRO A 22 29.66 -5.64 -20.40
N SER A 23 29.93 -6.84 -19.86
CA SER A 23 29.47 -8.08 -20.47
C SER A 23 27.93 -8.14 -20.49
N PRO A 24 27.31 -8.93 -21.38
CA PRO A 24 25.87 -9.16 -21.33
C PRO A 24 25.40 -9.68 -19.95
N GLU A 25 26.22 -10.50 -19.28
CA GLU A 25 25.97 -10.96 -17.91
C GLU A 25 25.95 -9.81 -16.90
N ASP A 26 26.89 -8.87 -17.01
CA ASP A 26 26.92 -7.67 -16.16
C ASP A 26 25.69 -6.80 -16.41
N ARG A 27 25.33 -6.57 -17.68
CA ARG A 27 24.11 -5.83 -18.04
C ARG A 27 22.84 -6.51 -17.55
N ALA A 28 22.78 -7.85 -17.59
CA ALA A 28 21.67 -8.60 -17.04
C ALA A 28 21.62 -8.47 -15.50
N ALA A 29 22.77 -8.40 -14.82
CA ALA A 29 22.84 -8.15 -13.39
C ALA A 29 22.41 -6.72 -13.03
N ASP A 30 22.84 -5.71 -13.80
CA ASP A 30 22.39 -4.32 -13.65
C ASP A 30 20.87 -4.22 -13.84
N SER A 31 20.33 -4.89 -14.85
CA SER A 31 18.88 -5.00 -15.09
C SER A 31 18.13 -5.58 -13.87
N ALA A 32 18.70 -6.62 -13.24
CA ALA A 32 18.15 -7.21 -12.02
C ALA A 32 18.20 -6.22 -10.84
N GLN A 33 19.30 -5.47 -10.68
CA GLN A 33 19.45 -4.47 -9.64
C GLN A 33 18.47 -3.29 -9.81
N GLU A 34 18.31 -2.80 -11.04
CA GLU A 34 17.32 -1.78 -11.34
C GLU A 34 15.90 -2.25 -11.03
N LYS A 35 15.58 -3.52 -11.34
CA LYS A 35 14.29 -4.13 -10.99
C LYS A 35 14.10 -4.17 -9.48
N ALA A 36 15.11 -4.58 -8.72
CA ALA A 36 15.05 -4.54 -7.26
C ALA A 36 14.84 -3.11 -6.72
N GLY A 37 15.50 -2.10 -7.30
CA GLY A 37 15.27 -0.69 -6.95
C GLY A 37 13.85 -0.22 -7.25
N ARG A 38 13.24 -0.67 -8.35
CA ARG A 38 11.82 -0.40 -8.63
C ARG A 38 10.89 -1.05 -7.60
N VAL A 39 11.21 -2.27 -7.16
CA VAL A 39 10.46 -2.95 -6.10
C VAL A 39 10.55 -2.17 -4.78
N LEU A 40 11.75 -1.73 -4.39
CA LEU A 40 11.93 -0.88 -3.20
C LEU A 40 11.02 0.35 -3.27
N LYS A 41 11.08 1.09 -4.39
CA LYS A 41 10.26 2.30 -4.62
C LYS A 41 8.76 2.02 -4.59
N ALA A 42 8.31 0.90 -5.17
CA ALA A 42 6.90 0.53 -5.19
C ALA A 42 6.37 0.16 -3.78
N LEU A 43 7.24 -0.40 -2.94
CA LEU A 43 6.91 -0.78 -1.56
C LEU A 43 7.08 0.39 -0.58
N TYR A 44 7.82 1.43 -0.97
CA TYR A 44 8.01 2.63 -0.19
C TYR A 44 6.68 3.37 -0.02
N GLY A 45 6.04 3.20 1.13
CA GLY A 45 4.74 3.80 1.45
C GLY A 45 4.86 4.85 2.54
N HIS A 46 4.70 6.12 2.19
CA HIS A 46 4.69 7.21 3.17
C HIS A 46 3.52 7.06 4.17
N GLY A 47 3.83 7.17 5.46
CA GLY A 47 2.84 7.43 6.51
C GLY A 47 2.11 6.22 7.11
N ARG A 48 2.45 4.99 6.70
CA ARG A 48 1.90 3.77 7.32
C ARG A 48 3.00 2.88 7.87
N VAL A 49 2.83 2.44 9.12
CA VAL A 49 3.62 1.37 9.70
C VAL A 49 3.11 0.04 9.15
N TRP A 50 4.00 -0.72 8.53
CA TRP A 50 3.70 -2.03 7.97
C TRP A 50 4.39 -3.12 8.78
N THR A 51 3.74 -4.26 8.92
CA THR A 51 4.40 -5.43 9.51
C THR A 51 5.33 -6.07 8.47
N ALA A 52 6.29 -6.87 8.95
CA ALA A 52 7.16 -7.64 8.08
C ALA A 52 6.36 -8.54 7.12
N GLN A 53 5.32 -9.20 7.63
CA GLN A 53 4.44 -10.05 6.82
C GLN A 53 3.73 -9.26 5.72
N ASP A 54 3.24 -8.05 6.02
CA ASP A 54 2.57 -7.20 5.03
C ASP A 54 3.52 -6.77 3.92
N MET A 55 4.74 -6.38 4.28
CA MET A 55 5.76 -5.99 3.30
C MET A 55 6.11 -7.17 2.38
N GLY A 56 6.28 -8.37 2.94
CA GLY A 56 6.50 -9.59 2.17
C GLY A 56 5.33 -9.91 1.24
N HIS A 57 4.09 -9.83 1.73
CA HIS A 57 2.91 -10.10 0.91
C HIS A 57 2.78 -9.10 -0.23
N ARG A 58 2.89 -7.79 0.04
CA ARG A 58 2.87 -6.76 -1.00
C ARG A 58 3.98 -6.97 -2.04
N ALA A 59 5.18 -7.33 -1.60
CA ALA A 59 6.29 -7.61 -2.51
C ALA A 59 5.98 -8.79 -3.43
N SER A 60 5.31 -9.84 -2.91
CA SER A 60 4.93 -11.01 -3.70
C SER A 60 3.79 -10.76 -4.70
N GLU A 61 3.05 -9.64 -4.56
CA GLU A 61 2.02 -9.21 -5.51
C GLU A 61 2.61 -8.41 -6.68
N LEU A 62 3.91 -8.11 -6.66
CA LEU A 62 4.60 -7.45 -7.77
C LEU A 62 5.06 -8.47 -8.81
N ASP A 63 4.92 -8.11 -10.08
CA ASP A 63 5.26 -8.99 -11.20
C ASP A 63 6.75 -9.38 -11.18
N ASP A 64 7.00 -10.68 -11.41
CA ASP A 64 8.33 -11.31 -11.46
C ASP A 64 9.21 -11.07 -10.21
N VAL A 65 8.58 -11.01 -9.04
CA VAL A 65 9.26 -10.90 -7.74
C VAL A 65 9.02 -12.16 -6.92
N ASP A 66 10.10 -12.90 -6.66
CA ASP A 66 10.10 -14.02 -5.73
C ASP A 66 10.52 -13.53 -4.34
N VAL A 67 9.63 -13.52 -3.35
CA VAL A 67 10.02 -13.19 -1.97
C VAL A 67 10.69 -14.40 -1.33
N MET A 68 11.98 -14.29 -1.00
CA MET A 68 12.79 -15.40 -0.50
C MET A 68 12.87 -15.46 1.02
N LYS A 69 12.87 -14.30 1.69
CA LYS A 69 12.95 -14.19 3.15
C LYS A 69 12.34 -12.88 3.61
N VAL A 70 11.71 -12.89 4.77
CA VAL A 70 11.19 -11.72 5.45
C VAL A 70 11.64 -11.77 6.91
N SER A 71 12.07 -10.64 7.47
CA SER A 71 12.46 -10.53 8.87
C SER A 71 12.19 -9.12 9.42
N GLY A 72 12.16 -8.99 10.75
CA GLY A 72 11.77 -7.78 11.45
C GLY A 72 10.33 -7.88 11.97
N GLU A 73 9.88 -6.84 12.68
CA GLU A 73 8.51 -6.76 13.21
C GLU A 73 7.69 -5.74 12.42
N THR A 74 8.12 -4.48 12.46
CA THR A 74 7.44 -3.37 11.79
C THR A 74 8.43 -2.42 11.11
N THR A 75 7.97 -1.63 10.15
CA THR A 75 8.79 -0.60 9.50
C THR A 75 9.19 0.56 10.43
N HIS A 76 8.66 0.58 11.66
CA HIS A 76 9.01 1.57 12.69
C HIS A 76 9.97 1.01 13.74
N ASP A 77 9.69 -0.19 14.24
CA ASP A 77 10.37 -0.78 15.39
C ASP A 77 11.50 -1.72 14.94
N GLY A 78 12.69 -1.14 14.70
CA GLY A 78 13.87 -1.89 14.24
C GLY A 78 13.87 -2.25 12.75
N GLY A 79 12.77 -1.96 12.05
CA GLY A 79 12.65 -2.07 10.60
C GLY A 79 12.29 -3.47 10.10
N VAL A 80 11.96 -3.52 8.81
CA VAL A 80 11.66 -4.74 8.07
C VAL A 80 12.75 -4.97 7.03
N ARG A 81 13.13 -6.23 6.84
CA ARG A 81 13.99 -6.65 5.73
C ARG A 81 13.28 -7.69 4.88
N VAL A 82 13.27 -7.47 3.57
CA VAL A 82 12.68 -8.37 2.58
C VAL A 82 13.76 -8.75 1.59
N VAL A 83 14.14 -10.03 1.56
CA VAL A 83 15.03 -10.55 0.52
C VAL A 83 14.18 -11.02 -0.64
N ILE A 84 14.34 -10.37 -1.79
CA ILE A 84 13.67 -10.74 -3.03
C ILE A 84 14.66 -11.40 -3.98
N ARG A 85 14.15 -12.27 -4.87
CA ARG A 85 14.84 -12.79 -6.04
C ARG A 85 14.15 -12.24 -7.28
N VAL A 86 14.93 -11.69 -8.18
CA VAL A 86 14.45 -11.12 -9.43
C VAL A 86 15.29 -11.60 -10.60
N GLU A 87 14.66 -11.64 -11.77
CA GLU A 87 15.33 -11.86 -13.04
C GLU A 87 15.71 -10.53 -13.68
N GLY A 88 16.94 -10.47 -14.17
CA GLY A 88 17.40 -9.44 -15.08
C GLY A 88 17.86 -10.07 -16.38
N SER A 89 17.70 -9.34 -17.48
CA SER A 89 18.02 -9.86 -18.81
C SER A 89 18.70 -8.81 -19.67
N ALA A 90 19.60 -9.26 -20.53
CA ALA A 90 20.25 -8.42 -21.52
C ALA A 90 20.46 -9.20 -22.83
N GLY A 91 20.27 -8.51 -23.96
CA GLY A 91 20.60 -9.07 -25.27
C GLY A 91 22.11 -9.04 -25.53
N GLY A 92 22.65 -10.11 -26.11
CA GLY A 92 24.02 -10.15 -26.60
C GLY A 92 24.27 -9.18 -27.76
N ASP A 93 25.51 -8.72 -27.92
CA ASP A 93 25.91 -7.69 -28.89
C ASP A 93 26.07 -8.22 -30.33
N SER A 94 25.57 -9.43 -30.63
CA SER A 94 25.86 -10.12 -31.89
C SER A 94 24.86 -9.79 -33.01
N TRP A 95 25.38 -9.32 -34.14
CA TRP A 95 24.65 -9.19 -35.40
C TRP A 95 24.38 -10.59 -35.98
N GLY A 96 23.31 -11.25 -35.54
CA GLY A 96 22.85 -12.49 -36.17
C GLY A 96 22.09 -13.46 -35.26
N SER A 97 22.19 -13.33 -33.94
CA SER A 97 21.30 -14.02 -32.99
C SER A 97 21.25 -13.24 -31.68
N PRO A 98 20.08 -12.69 -31.29
CA PRO A 98 19.92 -12.00 -30.03
C PRO A 98 19.76 -13.03 -28.91
N GLU A 99 20.86 -13.70 -28.55
CA GLU A 99 20.84 -14.55 -27.35
C GLU A 99 20.60 -13.64 -26.15
N VAL A 100 19.46 -13.84 -25.48
CA VAL A 100 19.10 -13.11 -24.26
C VAL A 100 19.70 -13.86 -23.08
N ILE A 101 20.68 -13.23 -22.44
CA ILE A 101 21.24 -13.75 -21.20
C ILE A 101 20.35 -13.30 -20.07
N THR A 102 19.86 -14.27 -19.29
CA THR A 102 19.02 -14.03 -18.10
C THR A 102 19.77 -14.48 -16.86
N VAL A 103 19.84 -13.61 -15.86
CA VAL A 103 20.41 -13.91 -14.56
C VAL A 103 19.36 -13.78 -13.47
N ARG A 104 19.45 -14.65 -12.47
CA ARG A 104 18.69 -14.54 -11.22
C ARG A 104 19.62 -14.02 -10.13
N ARG A 105 19.20 -12.97 -9.44
CA ARG A 105 19.94 -12.34 -8.34
C ARG A 105 19.00 -12.06 -7.18
N CYS A 106 19.55 -12.02 -5.97
CA CYS A 106 18.78 -11.69 -4.79
C CYS A 106 19.26 -10.38 -4.18
N TYR A 107 18.32 -9.60 -3.69
CA TYR A 107 18.57 -8.29 -3.09
C TYR A 107 17.82 -8.18 -1.77
N GLU A 108 18.45 -7.61 -0.76
CA GLU A 108 17.81 -7.25 0.50
C GLU A 108 17.26 -5.82 0.39
N LEU A 109 15.96 -5.71 0.60
CA LEU A 109 15.25 -4.44 0.75
C LEU A 109 15.11 -4.17 2.25
N THR A 110 15.59 -3.02 2.71
CA THR A 110 15.45 -2.58 4.10
C THR A 110 14.41 -1.47 4.17
N PHE A 111 13.53 -1.52 5.18
CA PHE A 111 12.50 -0.52 5.42
C PHE A 111 12.51 -0.13 6.91
N ASN A 112 13.04 1.03 7.23
CA ASN A 112 13.04 1.61 8.57
C ASN A 112 12.83 3.14 8.49
N SER A 113 13.00 3.85 9.62
CA SER A 113 12.85 5.30 9.68
C SER A 113 13.91 6.11 8.93
N GLU A 114 15.02 5.47 8.55
CA GLU A 114 16.17 6.08 7.87
C GLU A 114 16.23 5.73 6.38
N THR A 115 15.49 4.70 5.94
CA THR A 115 15.44 4.28 4.54
C THR A 115 14.88 5.40 3.65
N ASP A 116 15.61 5.69 2.58
CA ASP A 116 15.17 6.58 1.51
C ASP A 116 14.67 5.78 0.29
N TRP A 117 13.76 6.35 -0.49
CA TRP A 117 13.26 5.74 -1.72
C TRP A 117 14.32 5.73 -2.84
N GLU A 118 15.40 6.50 -2.69
CA GLU A 118 16.58 6.50 -3.55
C GLU A 118 17.63 5.44 -3.18
N ASP A 119 17.46 4.75 -2.05
CA ASP A 119 18.41 3.73 -1.62
C ASP A 119 18.53 2.61 -2.66
N THR A 120 19.76 2.12 -2.82
CA THR A 120 20.05 1.00 -3.71
C THR A 120 20.00 -0.30 -2.91
N PRO A 121 19.17 -1.29 -3.29
CA PRO A 121 19.13 -2.57 -2.61
C PRO A 121 20.48 -3.29 -2.62
N ASP A 122 20.85 -3.85 -1.46
CA ASP A 122 22.09 -4.62 -1.33
C ASP A 122 21.92 -5.99 -1.99
N GLN A 123 22.85 -6.36 -2.88
CA GLN A 123 22.88 -7.71 -3.43
C GLN A 123 23.32 -8.70 -2.32
N VAL A 124 22.54 -9.77 -2.15
CA VAL A 124 22.80 -10.80 -1.14
C VAL A 124 22.86 -12.20 -1.75
N THR A 125 23.41 -13.15 -1.00
CA THR A 125 23.33 -14.56 -1.37
C THR A 125 21.87 -15.00 -1.34
N CYS A 126 21.40 -15.60 -2.43
CA CYS A 126 20.04 -16.10 -2.50
C CYS A 126 19.77 -17.15 -1.41
N PRO A 127 18.78 -16.93 -0.52
CA PRO A 127 18.35 -17.94 0.43
C PRO A 127 17.98 -19.24 -0.30
N LYS A 128 18.33 -20.38 0.30
CA LYS A 128 17.94 -21.70 -0.22
C LYS A 128 16.44 -21.91 -0.01
N GLY A 129 15.76 -22.53 -0.97
CA GLY A 129 14.35 -22.90 -0.87
C GLY A 129 13.48 -22.30 -1.97
N THR A 130 12.19 -22.56 -1.88
CA THR A 130 11.16 -21.96 -2.75
C THR A 130 10.77 -20.58 -2.24
N PRO A 131 10.25 -19.70 -3.10
CA PRO A 131 9.66 -18.43 -2.67
C PRO A 131 8.59 -18.64 -1.59
N LEU A 132 8.48 -17.67 -0.69
CA LEU A 132 7.47 -17.64 0.35
C LEU A 132 6.08 -17.51 -0.26
N LYS A 133 5.09 -18.12 0.40
CA LYS A 133 3.68 -18.00 0.06
C LYS A 133 2.97 -17.25 1.18
N PHE A 134 2.11 -16.33 0.81
CA PHE A 134 1.34 -15.52 1.76
C PHE A 134 -0.13 -15.94 1.73
N ALA A 135 -0.76 -15.92 2.90
CA ALA A 135 -2.22 -16.07 2.98
C ALA A 135 -2.88 -14.83 2.37
N PRO A 136 -4.11 -14.94 1.83
CA PRO A 136 -4.85 -13.78 1.33
C PRO A 136 -4.97 -12.66 2.37
N TRP A 137 -5.07 -11.42 1.90
CA TRP A 137 -5.25 -10.27 2.78
C TRP A 137 -6.48 -10.46 3.69
N PRO A 138 -6.42 -10.01 4.96
CA PRO A 138 -7.58 -9.99 5.82
C PRO A 138 -8.75 -9.26 5.13
N LYS A 139 -9.90 -9.92 5.05
CA LYS A 139 -11.09 -9.31 4.46
C LYS A 139 -11.61 -8.22 5.39
N THR A 140 -11.97 -7.08 4.81
CA THR A 140 -12.67 -6.04 5.55
C THR A 140 -14.13 -6.48 5.74
N PRO A 141 -14.68 -6.48 6.95
CA PRO A 141 -16.08 -6.79 7.18
C PRO A 141 -17.00 -5.88 6.39
N GLU A 142 -18.05 -6.45 5.80
CA GLU A 142 -19.01 -5.69 5.02
C GLU A 142 -20.01 -4.98 5.94
N LEU A 143 -20.13 -3.67 5.77
CA LEU A 143 -21.19 -2.89 6.40
C LEU A 143 -22.56 -3.28 5.83
N PRO A 144 -23.64 -3.24 6.63
CA PRO A 144 -24.98 -3.48 6.11
C PRO A 144 -25.32 -2.43 5.04
N SER A 145 -25.93 -2.89 3.94
CA SER A 145 -26.42 -1.95 2.92
C SER A 145 -27.38 -0.94 3.52
N GLN A 146 -27.46 0.26 2.93
CA GLN A 146 -28.37 1.32 3.41
C GLN A 146 -29.83 0.83 3.47
N ALA A 147 -30.24 -0.02 2.53
CA ALA A 147 -31.57 -0.62 2.52
C ALA A 147 -31.78 -1.61 3.67
N ARG A 148 -30.80 -2.49 3.94
CA ARG A 148 -30.84 -3.43 5.07
C ARG A 148 -30.90 -2.68 6.40
N LEU A 149 -30.07 -1.67 6.57
CA LEU A 149 -30.06 -0.86 7.79
C LEU A 149 -31.38 -0.09 7.97
N ARG A 150 -31.87 0.58 6.92
CA ARG A 150 -33.16 1.30 6.97
C ARG A 150 -34.33 0.38 7.34
N LYS A 151 -34.31 -0.88 6.88
CA LYS A 151 -35.34 -1.87 7.21
C LYS A 151 -35.29 -2.31 8.67
N ALA A 152 -34.09 -2.42 9.24
CA ALA A 152 -33.90 -2.87 10.62
C ALA A 152 -34.23 -1.78 11.66
N LEU A 153 -33.95 -0.51 11.33
CA LEU A 153 -34.15 0.60 12.25
C LEU A 153 -35.64 0.87 12.56
N PRO A 154 -35.96 1.32 13.79
CA PRO A 154 -37.33 1.60 14.19
C PRO A 154 -37.93 2.74 13.35
N ARG A 155 -39.14 2.52 12.84
CA ARG A 155 -39.95 3.58 12.22
C ARG A 155 -40.71 4.31 13.31
N VAL A 156 -40.41 5.60 13.47
CA VAL A 156 -41.11 6.46 14.43
C VAL A 156 -42.15 7.27 13.66
N PRO A 157 -43.44 7.21 14.01
CA PRO A 157 -44.47 8.02 13.35
C PRO A 157 -44.26 9.52 13.63
N LYS A 158 -44.85 10.38 12.79
CA LYS A 158 -44.88 11.82 13.06
C LYS A 158 -45.53 12.08 14.43
N GLY A 159 -44.94 12.97 15.24
CA GLY A 159 -45.38 13.25 16.60
C GLY A 159 -44.94 12.23 17.66
N GLY A 160 -44.29 11.14 17.26
CA GLY A 160 -43.71 10.16 18.19
C GLY A 160 -42.38 10.60 18.80
N THR A 161 -41.87 9.77 19.70
CA THR A 161 -40.55 9.93 20.33
C THR A 161 -39.59 8.86 19.84
N VAL A 162 -38.40 9.27 19.43
CA VAL A 162 -37.31 8.35 19.06
C VAL A 162 -36.67 7.80 20.34
N ASN A 163 -36.47 6.49 20.40
CA ASN A 163 -35.88 5.80 21.55
C ASN A 163 -34.54 5.17 21.15
N GLU A 164 -33.44 5.70 21.68
CA GLU A 164 -32.08 5.20 21.40
C GLU A 164 -31.91 3.72 21.78
N THR A 165 -32.54 3.25 22.87
CA THR A 165 -32.46 1.85 23.30
C THR A 165 -33.06 0.92 22.24
N LYS A 166 -34.17 1.32 21.60
CA LYS A 166 -34.75 0.55 20.49
C LYS A 166 -33.85 0.55 19.25
N VAL A 167 -33.16 1.66 18.99
CA VAL A 167 -32.16 1.75 17.90
C VAL A 167 -30.99 0.82 18.18
N ARG A 168 -30.44 0.82 19.40
CA ARG A 168 -29.36 -0.08 19.83
C ARG A 168 -29.77 -1.55 19.71
N GLN A 169 -30.97 -1.90 20.18
CA GLN A 169 -31.49 -3.26 20.05
C GLN A 169 -31.59 -3.69 18.57
N ALA A 170 -32.15 -2.84 17.71
CA ALA A 170 -32.23 -3.13 16.28
C ALA A 170 -30.86 -3.35 15.63
N VAL A 171 -29.83 -2.60 16.06
CA VAL A 171 -28.45 -2.80 15.59
C VAL A 171 -27.86 -4.10 16.13
N THR A 172 -28.11 -4.46 17.40
CA THR A 172 -27.71 -5.76 17.97
C THR A 172 -28.33 -6.92 17.18
N ASP A 173 -29.61 -6.80 16.82
CA ASP A 173 -30.35 -7.84 16.08
C ASP A 173 -29.83 -8.03 14.65
N LEU A 174 -29.10 -7.04 14.10
CA LEU A 174 -28.43 -7.20 12.81
C LEU A 174 -27.26 -8.19 12.85
N ARG A 175 -26.77 -8.55 14.05
CA ARG A 175 -25.63 -9.46 14.27
C ARG A 175 -24.43 -9.08 13.41
N LEU A 176 -24.01 -7.82 13.54
CA LEU A 176 -22.88 -7.27 12.81
C LEU A 176 -21.58 -7.99 13.21
N ASP A 177 -20.61 -7.97 12.30
CA ASP A 177 -19.25 -8.41 12.61
C ASP A 177 -18.68 -7.60 13.80
N PRO A 178 -18.01 -8.23 14.78
CA PRO A 178 -17.47 -7.54 15.95
C PRO A 178 -16.48 -6.41 15.64
N ALA A 179 -15.84 -6.42 14.47
CA ALA A 179 -14.96 -5.33 14.04
C ALA A 179 -15.71 -4.10 13.49
N ILE A 180 -17.03 -4.21 13.28
CA ILE A 180 -17.89 -3.06 12.96
C ILE A 180 -18.24 -2.35 14.26
N ARG A 181 -17.75 -1.12 14.41
CA ARG A 181 -18.04 -0.26 15.56
C ARG A 181 -19.37 0.47 15.35
N ALA A 182 -20.27 0.35 16.32
CA ALA A 182 -21.52 1.08 16.35
C ALA A 182 -21.47 2.21 17.40
N GLU A 183 -21.75 3.44 16.97
CA GLU A 183 -21.81 4.62 17.82
C GLU A 183 -23.15 5.33 17.69
N TYR A 184 -23.58 5.96 18.78
CA TYR A 184 -24.90 6.57 18.88
C TYR A 184 -24.76 7.95 19.51
N LEU A 185 -25.59 8.87 19.06
CA LEU A 185 -25.76 10.18 19.69
C LEU A 185 -27.24 10.53 19.67
N THR A 186 -27.77 10.95 20.81
CA THR A 186 -29.12 11.51 20.90
C THR A 186 -29.04 13.01 21.10
N LEU A 187 -29.75 13.76 20.26
CA LEU A 187 -29.91 15.21 20.40
C LEU A 187 -31.39 15.57 20.27
N GLY A 188 -32.01 15.94 21.40
CA GLY A 188 -33.45 16.16 21.46
C GLY A 188 -34.22 14.90 21.06
N ASN A 189 -35.10 15.01 20.06
CA ASN A 189 -35.91 13.90 19.55
C ASN A 189 -35.31 13.26 18.27
N VAL A 190 -33.97 13.28 18.15
CA VAL A 190 -33.23 12.72 17.02
C VAL A 190 -32.16 11.77 17.55
N VAL A 191 -32.04 10.60 16.92
CA VAL A 191 -30.93 9.67 17.16
C VAL A 191 -30.07 9.59 15.89
N GLY A 192 -28.79 9.89 16.04
CA GLY A 192 -27.75 9.60 15.07
C GLY A 192 -27.10 8.25 15.37
N LEU A 193 -26.92 7.43 14.34
CA LEU A 193 -26.18 6.18 14.36
C LEU A 193 -25.03 6.27 13.37
N SER A 194 -23.85 5.82 13.78
CA SER A 194 -22.72 5.54 12.90
C SER A 194 -22.33 4.07 13.02
N LEU A 195 -22.26 3.37 11.89
CA LEU A 195 -21.60 2.07 11.78
C LEU A 195 -20.33 2.24 10.97
N THR A 196 -19.19 1.90 11.57
CA THR A 196 -17.87 2.18 11.01
C THR A 196 -17.00 0.94 11.03
N VAL A 197 -16.23 0.73 9.97
CA VAL A 197 -15.17 -0.28 9.90
C VAL A 197 -13.91 0.37 9.34
N LYS A 198 -12.74 -0.03 9.86
CA LYS A 198 -11.44 0.38 9.32
C LYS A 198 -10.98 -0.69 8.33
N PRO A 199 -10.93 -0.41 7.02
CA PRO A 199 -10.40 -1.36 6.06
C PRO A 199 -8.95 -1.70 6.35
N TYR A 200 -8.56 -2.95 6.10
CA TYR A 200 -7.21 -3.40 6.43
C TYR A 200 -6.13 -2.64 5.65
N LEU A 201 -6.35 -2.38 4.36
CA LEU A 201 -5.38 -1.72 3.47
C LEU A 201 -5.64 -0.22 3.23
N ASP A 202 -6.75 0.33 3.74
CA ASP A 202 -7.11 1.74 3.54
C ASP A 202 -6.91 2.56 4.83
N THR A 203 -6.59 3.84 4.67
CA THR A 203 -6.52 4.82 5.76
C THR A 203 -7.86 5.50 6.01
N ALA A 204 -8.74 5.56 4.99
CA ALA A 204 -10.10 6.06 5.14
C ALA A 204 -11.00 5.00 5.78
N LEU A 205 -11.95 5.44 6.60
CA LEU A 205 -12.96 4.55 7.17
C LEU A 205 -14.02 4.23 6.12
N ASP A 206 -14.62 3.05 6.23
CA ASP A 206 -15.92 2.80 5.63
C ASP A 206 -16.99 3.04 6.70
N CYS A 207 -18.05 3.74 6.35
CA CYS A 207 -19.15 3.98 7.28
C CYS A 207 -20.51 4.10 6.59
N VAL A 208 -21.55 3.72 7.33
CA VAL A 208 -22.95 4.02 7.01
C VAL A 208 -23.59 4.70 8.20
N LEU A 209 -24.24 5.82 7.92
CA LEU A 209 -24.87 6.66 8.91
C LEU A 209 -26.38 6.52 8.84
N ALA A 210 -27.05 6.68 9.97
CA ALA A 210 -28.50 6.81 10.01
C ALA A 210 -28.94 7.95 10.93
N ARG A 211 -29.89 8.74 10.44
CA ARG A 211 -30.61 9.76 11.19
C ARG A 211 -32.03 9.31 11.40
N ILE A 212 -32.42 9.08 12.65
CA ILE A 212 -33.76 8.66 13.02
C ILE A 212 -34.48 9.85 13.65
N THR A 213 -35.57 10.28 13.02
CA THR A 213 -36.46 11.34 13.50
C THR A 213 -37.93 10.88 13.45
N PRO A 214 -38.85 11.56 14.15
CA PRO A 214 -40.27 11.29 13.99
C PRO A 214 -40.71 11.53 12.54
N GLY A 215 -41.28 10.51 11.92
CA GLY A 215 -41.77 10.52 10.55
C GLY A 215 -40.71 10.25 9.48
N LYS A 216 -39.42 10.13 9.81
CA LYS A 216 -38.36 9.92 8.82
C LYS A 216 -37.15 9.16 9.37
N THR A 217 -36.61 8.27 8.54
CA THR A 217 -35.32 7.62 8.79
C THR A 217 -34.45 7.75 7.55
N ASP A 218 -33.44 8.60 7.64
CA ASP A 218 -32.45 8.78 6.58
C ASP A 218 -31.28 7.85 6.86
N VAL A 219 -30.79 7.18 5.81
CA VAL A 219 -29.62 6.30 5.87
C VAL A 219 -28.78 6.64 4.66
N PHE A 220 -27.49 6.92 4.87
CA PHE A 220 -26.59 7.41 3.85
C PHE A 220 -25.14 7.07 4.17
N THR A 221 -24.27 7.19 3.17
CA THR A 221 -22.82 7.07 3.30
C THR A 221 -22.20 8.38 2.84
N PRO A 222 -21.26 8.98 3.59
CA PRO A 222 -20.53 10.16 3.12
C PRO A 222 -19.86 9.85 1.78
N ALA A 223 -20.15 10.66 0.75
CA ALA A 223 -19.70 10.39 -0.61
C ALA A 223 -18.18 10.60 -0.78
N ALA A 224 -17.63 11.62 -0.12
CA ALA A 224 -16.24 11.99 -0.29
C ALA A 224 -15.32 11.21 0.65
N ARG A 225 -14.23 10.65 0.10
CA ARG A 225 -13.18 9.96 0.88
C ARG A 225 -12.63 10.83 2.01
N ILE A 226 -12.42 12.13 1.75
CA ILE A 226 -11.86 13.06 2.74
C ILE A 226 -12.72 13.11 4.02
N GLN A 227 -14.05 13.14 3.88
CA GLN A 227 -14.96 13.14 5.04
C GLN A 227 -14.88 11.84 5.85
N ARG A 228 -14.38 10.76 5.26
CA ARG A 228 -14.23 9.45 5.91
C ARG A 228 -12.84 9.24 6.51
N MET A 229 -11.93 10.20 6.36
CA MET A 229 -10.63 10.13 7.03
C MET A 229 -10.81 10.24 8.55
N PRO A 230 -10.03 9.49 9.35
CA PRO A 230 -10.02 9.66 10.80
C PRO A 230 -9.76 11.12 11.19
N GLY A 231 -10.58 11.68 12.08
CA GLY A 231 -10.47 13.08 12.53
C GLY A 231 -11.36 14.07 11.76
N GLU A 232 -11.78 13.76 10.53
CA GLU A 232 -12.60 14.67 9.69
C GLU A 232 -14.09 14.67 10.07
N GLY A 233 -14.50 13.86 11.05
CA GLY A 233 -15.84 13.86 11.63
C GLY A 233 -16.96 13.25 10.76
N GLY A 234 -16.71 12.90 9.49
CA GLY A 234 -17.76 12.42 8.60
C GLY A 234 -18.27 11.02 8.86
N CYS A 235 -17.54 10.17 9.58
CA CYS A 235 -18.03 8.87 10.06
C CYS A 235 -18.49 8.90 11.53
N SER A 236 -19.02 10.04 12.01
CA SER A 236 -19.50 10.21 13.38
C SER A 236 -21.03 10.20 13.49
N PRO A 237 -21.60 9.86 14.65
CA PRO A 237 -23.04 10.01 14.88
C PRO A 237 -23.48 11.49 14.89
N GLY A 238 -22.57 12.44 15.16
CA GLY A 238 -22.82 13.87 14.98
C GLY A 238 -23.12 14.25 13.54
N ASN A 239 -22.32 13.73 12.59
CA ASN A 239 -22.56 13.90 11.16
C ASN A 239 -23.85 13.21 10.70
N ALA A 240 -24.29 12.15 11.40
CA ALA A 240 -25.59 11.55 11.12
C ALA A 240 -26.75 12.51 11.46
N ILE A 241 -26.66 13.23 12.59
CA ILE A 241 -27.68 14.20 13.02
C ILE A 241 -27.65 15.47 12.16
N SER A 242 -26.46 16.00 11.93
CA SER A 242 -26.19 17.24 11.20
C SER A 242 -25.15 16.96 10.10
N PRO A 243 -25.59 16.49 8.91
CA PRO A 243 -24.69 16.14 7.83
C PRO A 243 -23.85 17.33 7.38
N MET A 244 -22.54 17.12 7.23
CA MET A 244 -21.64 18.07 6.60
C MET A 244 -22.06 18.32 5.15
N PRO A 245 -21.90 19.56 4.66
CA PRO A 245 -22.10 19.85 3.25
C PRO A 245 -21.13 19.03 2.39
N PRO A 246 -21.48 18.75 1.11
CA PRO A 246 -20.55 18.14 0.17
C PRO A 246 -19.29 19.01 0.03
N PRO A 247 -18.08 18.42 -0.05
CA PRO A 247 -16.88 19.21 -0.32
C PRO A 247 -16.97 19.86 -1.71
N HIS A 248 -16.48 21.09 -1.82
CA HIS A 248 -16.44 21.89 -3.04
C HIS A 248 -15.16 21.63 -3.84
#